data_AF-A0A6L3XTZ8-F1
#
_entry.id   AF-A0A6L3XTZ8-F1
#
_cell.length_a   1.000
_cell.length_b   1.000
_cell.length_c   1.000
_cell.angle_alpha   90.00
_cell.angle_beta   90.00
_cell.angle_gamma   90.00
#
_symmetry.space_group_name_H-M   'P 1'
#
loop_
_entity.id
_entity.type
_entity.pdbx_description
1 polymer ?
#
loop_
_entity_poly.entity_id
_entity_poly.type
_entity_poly.pdbx_seq_one_letter_code
_entity_poly.pdbx_strand_id
1 'polypeptide(L)' 'FCVHLNKIREIEPWFNNTYILRLKDLDFQVPVSRSRVKEFRQLMHL' A
#
# COMPACT_ATOMS: atom_id res chain seq x y z
N PHE A 1 3.47 5.54 -10.91
CA PHE A 1 3.76 4.17 -10.47
C PHE A 1 2.45 3.40 -10.33
N CYS A 2 2.33 2.23 -10.96
CA CYS A 2 1.20 1.31 -10.78
C CYS A 2 1.72 0.08 -10.04
N VAL A 3 1.08 -0.31 -8.93
CA VAL A 3 1.52 -1.42 -8.07
C VAL A 3 0.54 -2.58 -8.24
N HIS A 4 1.05 -3.79 -8.47
CA HIS A 4 0.22 -4.98 -8.54
C HIS A 4 -0.25 -5.40 -7.15
N LEU A 5 -1.56 -5.34 -6.91
CA LEU A 5 -2.18 -5.70 -5.62
C LEU A 5 -1.88 -7.15 -5.21
N ASN A 6 -1.84 -8.08 -6.17
CA ASN A 6 -1.55 -9.50 -5.93
C ASN A 6 -0.12 -9.78 -5.44
N LYS A 7 0.79 -8.80 -5.53
CA LYS A 7 2.16 -8.92 -5.04
C LYS A 7 2.36 -8.31 -3.66
N ILE A 8 1.32 -7.74 -3.06
CA ILE A 8 1.39 -7.17 -1.72
C ILE A 8 1.41 -8.33 -0.71
N ARG A 9 2.44 -8.36 0.13
CA ARG A 9 2.57 -9.31 1.24
C ARG A 9 1.89 -8.76 2.49
N GLU A 10 2.21 -7.52 2.84
CA GLU A 10 1.74 -6.85 4.06
C GLU A 10 1.46 -5.37 3.77
N ILE A 11 0.48 -4.83 4.49
CA ILE A 11 0.11 -3.41 4.48
C ILE A 11 0.38 -2.89 5.88
N GLU A 12 1.36 -1.99 6.04
CA GLU A 12 1.64 -1.35 7.31
C GLU A 12 1.09 0.09 7.33
N PRO A 13 0.38 0.50 8.38
CA PRO A 13 0.02 1.90 8.58
C PRO A 13 1.29 2.72 8.77
N TRP A 14 1.32 3.88 8.11
CA TRP A 14 2.46 4.79 8.10
C TRP A 14 2.04 6.19 8.57
N PHE A 15 3.02 7.08 8.70
CA PHE A 15 2.81 8.44 9.19
C PHE A 15 1.81 9.22 8.31
N ASN A 16 1.07 10.16 8.91
CA ASN A 16 0.04 10.96 8.23
C ASN A 16 -1.09 10.15 7.57
N ASN A 17 -1.53 9.05 8.20
CA ASN A 17 -2.66 8.24 7.72
C ASN A 17 -2.41 7.65 6.32
N THR A 18 -1.14 7.40 5.99
CA THR A 18 -0.72 6.72 4.76
C THR A 18 -0.46 5.26 5.05
N TYR A 19 -0.26 4.46 4.00
CA TYR A 19 0.10 3.06 4.13
C TYR A 19 1.38 2.79 3.35
N ILE A 20 2.21 1.89 3.86
CA ILE A 20 3.34 1.34 3.11
C ILE A 20 3.01 -0.11 2.73
N LEU A 21 3.32 -0.47 1.50
CA LEU A 21 3.13 -1.81 0.97
C LEU A 21 4.46 -2.53 0.97
N ARG A 22 4.52 -3.68 1.65
CA ARG A 22 5.62 -4.63 1.50
C ARG A 22 5.26 -5.62 0.41
N LEU A 23 6.13 -5.77 -0.57
CA LEU A 23 5.94 -6.71 -1.66
C LEU A 23 6.46 -8.09 -1.26
N LYS A 24 5.84 -9.15 -1.80
CA LYS A 24 6.37 -10.50 -1.71
C LYS A 24 7.59 -10.61 -2.62
N ASP A 25 8.65 -11.24 -2.12
CA ASP A 25 9.90 -11.53 -2.84
C ASP A 25 10.79 -10.32 -3.18
N LEU A 26 10.42 -9.11 -2.73
CA LEU A 26 11.20 -7.88 -2.92
C LEU A 26 11.25 -7.11 -1.60
N ASP A 27 12.47 -6.79 -1.14
CA ASP A 27 12.73 -5.95 0.05
C ASP A 27 12.47 -4.45 -0.20
N PHE A 28 11.57 -4.13 -1.12
CA PHE A 28 11.20 -2.76 -1.44
C PHE A 28 9.85 -2.40 -0.82
N GLN A 29 9.80 -1.21 -0.24
CA GLN A 29 8.60 -0.66 0.39
C GLN A 29 8.01 0.41 -0.53
N VAL A 30 6.73 0.26 -0.88
CA VAL A 30 6.04 1.23 -1.73
C VAL A 30 5.07 2.05 -0.89
N PRO A 31 5.32 3.36 -0.66
CA PRO A 31 4.37 4.21 0.02
C PRO A 31 3.15 4.51 -0.86
N VAL A 32 1.96 4.36 -0.30
CA VAL A 32 0.71 4.75 -0.93
C VAL A 32 0.57 6.27 -0.84
N SER A 33 0.38 6.92 -1.99
CA SER A 33 0.19 8.36 -2.05
C SER A 33 -1.09 8.79 -1.33
N ARG A 34 -1.03 9.90 -0.60
CA ARG A 34 -2.17 10.47 0.16
C ARG A 34 -3.44 10.67 -0.68
N SER A 35 -3.29 11.07 -1.95
CA SER A 35 -4.41 11.27 -2.87
C SER A 35 -5.16 9.97 -3.22
N ARG A 36 -4.50 8.81 -3.09
CA ARG A 36 -5.05 7.49 -3.44
C ARG A 36 -5.30 6.59 -2.22
N VAL A 37 -4.99 7.05 -1.00
CA VAL A 37 -5.22 6.30 0.25
C VAL A 37 -6.70 5.94 0.44
N LYS A 38 -7.62 6.85 0.10
CA LYS A 38 -9.07 6.59 0.24
C LYS A 38 -9.53 5.45 -0.66
N GLU A 39 -9.10 5.50 -1.92
CA GLU A 39 -9.41 4.48 -2.93
C GLU A 39 -8.76 3.14 -2.57
N PHE A 40 -7.53 3.16 -2.07
CA PHE A 40 -6.83 1.99 -1.57
C PHE A 40 -7.54 1.32 -0.38
N ARG A 41 -8.02 2.11 0.60
CA ARG A 41 -8.80 1.57 1.72
C ARG A 41 -10.10 0.93 1.28
N GLN A 42 -10.81 1.54 0.34
CA GLN A 42 -12.04 0.96 -0.22
C GLN A 42 -11.75 -0.36 -0.94
N LEU A 43 -10.68 -0.42 -1.75
CA LEU A 43 -10.27 -1.64 -2.46
C LEU A 43 -9.83 -2.76 -1.52
N MET A 44 -9.17 -2.42 -0.40
CA MET A 44 -8.73 -3.38 0.61
C MET A 44 -9.77 -3.67 1.69
N HIS A 45 -10.93 -3.01 1.63
CA HIS A 45 -12.00 -3.10 2.63
C HIS A 45 -11.50 -2.84 4.08
N LEU A 46 -10.61 -1.86 4.25
CA LEU A 46 -9.97 -1.45 5.52
C LEU A 46 -10.60 -0.21 6.18
#